data_AF-A0A162AM72-F1
#
_entry.id   AF-A0A162AM72-F1
#
_cell.length_a   1.000
_cell.length_b   1.000
_cell.length_c   1.000
_cell.angle_alpha   90.00
_cell.angle_beta   90.00
_cell.angle_gamma   90.00
#
_symmetry.space_group_name_H-M   'P 1'
#
loop_
_entity.id
_entity.type
_entity.pdbx_description
1 polymer ?
#
loop_
_entity_poly.entity_id
_entity_poly.type
_entity_poly.pdbx_seq_one_letter_code
_entity_poly.pdbx_strand_id
1 'polypeptide(L)'
;MLAKLDHQIREVATPIFNNAINEGQSYFKSQVATIAAKQSLGKPESGTKLTLGHLHPNLFKTVLDIAPETKSTLVVIDEAMIKTAIQIIGFEQTTQLMKLIQTHAESTFNQSVLQYVVNGILLTIEIGPDMNRVVAIKQVDV
;
A
#
# COMPACT_ATOMS: atom_id res chain seq x y z
N MET A 1 5.21 7.81 27.19
CA MET A 1 5.04 6.34 27.11
C MET A 1 4.46 5.89 25.76
N LEU A 2 3.52 6.64 25.15
CA LEU A 2 3.02 6.37 23.79
C LEU A 2 4.12 6.25 22.72
N ALA A 3 5.13 7.14 22.71
CA ALA A 3 6.25 7.07 21.78
C ALA A 3 7.12 5.81 21.91
N LYS A 4 7.22 5.20 23.11
CA LYS A 4 7.92 3.91 23.30
C LYS A 4 7.08 2.73 22.81
N LEU A 5 5.77 2.79 23.01
CA LEU A 5 4.83 1.79 22.50
C LEU A 5 4.80 1.81 20.96
N ASP A 6 4.79 3.00 20.37
CA ASP A 6 4.82 3.21 18.93
C ASP A 6 6.12 2.69 18.28
N HIS A 7 7.26 2.92 18.94
CA HIS A 7 8.54 2.35 18.52
C HIS A 7 8.55 0.82 18.59
N GLN A 8 7.99 0.19 19.62
CA GLN A 8 7.90 -1.27 19.71
C GLN A 8 6.98 -1.87 18.65
N ILE A 9 5.83 -1.25 18.39
CA ILE A 9 4.90 -1.67 17.33
C ILE A 9 5.57 -1.56 15.95
N ARG A 10 6.35 -0.50 15.73
CA ARG A 10 7.04 -0.26 14.47
C ARG A 10 8.23 -1.20 14.23
N GLU A 11 9.08 -1.40 15.22
CA GLU A 11 10.31 -2.18 15.06
C GLU A 11 10.08 -3.70 15.20
N VAL A 12 9.04 -4.12 15.94
CA VAL A 12 8.80 -5.55 16.23
C VAL A 12 7.56 -6.07 15.53
N ALA A 13 6.40 -5.40 15.67
CA ALA A 13 5.14 -5.93 15.17
C ALA A 13 4.97 -5.73 13.65
N THR A 14 5.38 -4.58 13.12
CA THR A 14 5.26 -4.25 11.69
C THR A 14 5.97 -5.25 10.77
N PRO A 15 7.23 -5.66 11.05
CA PRO A 15 7.89 -6.72 10.29
C PRO A 15 7.15 -8.06 10.35
N ILE A 16 6.63 -8.45 11.51
CA ILE A 16 5.88 -9.71 11.70
C ILE A 16 4.60 -9.71 10.84
N PHE A 17 3.83 -8.62 10.88
CA PHE A 17 2.61 -8.51 10.07
C PHE A 17 2.92 -8.48 8.57
N ASN A 18 3.96 -7.76 8.15
CA ASN A 18 4.39 -7.75 6.76
C ASN A 18 4.83 -9.15 6.27
N ASN A 19 5.52 -9.92 7.11
CA ASN A 19 5.86 -11.31 6.80
C ASN A 19 4.61 -12.19 6.64
N ALA A 20 3.64 -12.11 7.57
CA ALA A 20 2.38 -12.85 7.46
C ALA A 20 1.58 -12.44 6.19
N ILE A 21 1.62 -11.17 5.82
CA ILE A 21 1.01 -10.67 4.59
C ILE A 21 1.71 -11.23 3.34
N ASN A 22 3.03 -11.33 3.36
CA ASN A 22 3.80 -11.96 2.28
C ASN A 22 3.52 -13.47 2.17
N GLU A 23 3.29 -14.18 3.26
CA GLU A 23 2.80 -15.56 3.24
C GLU A 23 1.41 -15.66 2.58
N GLY A 24 0.57 -14.64 2.80
CA GLY A 24 -0.72 -14.44 2.15
C GLY A 24 -0.65 -13.99 0.67
N GLN A 25 0.52 -13.90 0.05
CA GLN A 25 0.68 -13.42 -1.33
C GLN A 25 -0.17 -14.24 -2.33
N SER A 26 -0.31 -15.54 -2.12
CA SER A 26 -1.14 -16.41 -2.97
C SER A 26 -2.61 -15.98 -2.97
N TYR A 27 -3.14 -15.60 -1.80
CA TYR A 27 -4.49 -15.05 -1.66
C TYR A 27 -4.62 -13.73 -2.39
N PHE A 28 -3.65 -12.81 -2.23
CA PHE A 28 -3.68 -11.53 -2.95
C PHE A 28 -3.66 -11.72 -4.46
N LYS A 29 -2.79 -12.59 -4.99
CA LYS A 29 -2.75 -12.93 -6.43
C LYS A 29 -4.11 -13.47 -6.92
N SER A 30 -4.77 -14.30 -6.13
CA SER A 30 -6.12 -14.81 -6.43
C SER A 30 -7.18 -13.69 -6.49
N GLN A 31 -7.10 -12.71 -5.57
CA GLN A 31 -7.99 -11.55 -5.58
C GLN A 31 -7.76 -10.66 -6.79
N VAL A 32 -6.49 -10.37 -7.13
CA VAL A 32 -6.16 -9.61 -8.35
C VAL A 32 -6.65 -10.33 -9.60
N ALA A 33 -6.51 -11.65 -9.69
CA ALA A 33 -7.03 -12.45 -10.80
C ALA A 33 -8.56 -12.39 -10.89
N THR A 34 -9.25 -12.43 -9.75
CA THR A 34 -10.71 -12.28 -9.69
C THR A 34 -11.15 -10.91 -10.19
N ILE A 35 -10.45 -9.84 -9.79
CA ILE A 35 -10.74 -8.47 -10.22
C ILE A 35 -10.46 -8.29 -11.71
N ALA A 36 -9.36 -8.83 -12.22
CA ALA A 36 -9.04 -8.84 -13.66
C ALA A 36 -10.15 -9.56 -14.46
N ALA A 37 -10.61 -10.73 -13.98
CA ALA A 37 -11.69 -11.46 -14.62
C ALA A 37 -13.02 -10.68 -14.60
N LYS A 38 -13.36 -10.06 -13.47
CA LYS A 38 -14.54 -9.18 -13.37
C LYS A 38 -14.46 -8.02 -14.37
N GLN A 39 -13.30 -7.40 -14.50
CA GLN A 39 -13.05 -6.30 -15.43
C GLN A 39 -13.25 -6.74 -16.89
N SER A 40 -12.68 -7.89 -17.29
CA SER A 40 -12.87 -8.44 -18.65
C SER A 40 -14.31 -8.84 -18.94
N LEU A 41 -15.07 -9.24 -17.92
CA LEU A 41 -16.48 -9.61 -18.03
C LEU A 41 -17.45 -8.43 -17.86
N GLY A 42 -16.96 -7.19 -17.67
CA GLY A 42 -17.79 -6.01 -17.47
C GLY A 42 -18.65 -6.07 -16.20
N LYS A 43 -18.22 -6.82 -15.17
CA LYS A 43 -18.97 -6.97 -13.92
C LYS A 43 -18.84 -5.71 -13.04
N PRO A 44 -19.89 -5.35 -12.30
CA PRO A 44 -19.87 -4.21 -11.39
C PRO A 44 -18.87 -4.42 -10.24
N GLU A 45 -18.42 -3.31 -9.66
CA GLU A 45 -17.53 -3.30 -8.51
C GLU A 45 -18.27 -3.63 -7.23
N SER A 46 -17.62 -4.38 -6.35
CA SER A 46 -18.14 -4.73 -5.02
C SER A 46 -17.70 -3.76 -3.92
N GLY A 47 -16.81 -2.81 -4.23
CA GLY A 47 -16.22 -1.90 -3.24
C GLY A 47 -15.24 -2.58 -2.28
N THR A 48 -14.73 -3.76 -2.65
CA THR A 48 -13.82 -4.55 -1.82
C THR A 48 -12.50 -3.81 -1.60
N LYS A 49 -12.00 -3.85 -0.36
CA LYS A 49 -10.67 -3.36 0.03
C LYS A 49 -9.75 -4.53 0.31
N LEU A 50 -8.52 -4.46 -0.18
CA LEU A 50 -7.46 -5.42 0.14
C LEU A 50 -6.37 -4.73 0.94
N THR A 51 -5.89 -5.42 1.98
CA THR A 51 -4.70 -5.01 2.72
C THR A 51 -3.46 -5.28 1.90
N LEU A 52 -2.61 -4.28 1.70
CA LEU A 52 -1.32 -4.43 1.01
C LEU A 52 -0.15 -4.68 1.96
N GLY A 53 -0.25 -4.20 3.20
CA GLY A 53 0.88 -4.20 4.10
C GLY A 53 0.78 -3.08 5.11
N HIS A 54 1.81 -2.98 5.93
CA HIS A 54 2.12 -1.81 6.71
C HIS A 54 3.26 -1.03 6.04
N LEU A 55 3.19 0.30 6.11
CA LEU A 55 4.27 1.18 5.67
C LEU A 55 5.58 0.75 6.33
N HIS A 56 6.67 0.79 5.55
CA HIS A 56 8.00 0.55 6.08
C HIS A 56 8.29 1.48 7.27
N PRO A 57 8.92 1.01 8.37
CA PRO A 57 9.23 1.81 9.56
C PRO A 57 9.80 3.21 9.28
N ASN A 58 10.75 3.29 8.35
CA ASN A 58 11.37 4.57 7.95
C ASN A 58 10.38 5.50 7.25
N LEU A 59 9.53 4.98 6.36
CA LEU A 59 8.49 5.79 5.69
C LEU A 59 7.48 6.31 6.69
N PHE A 60 7.05 5.44 7.62
CA PHE A 60 6.13 5.83 8.67
C PHE A 60 6.74 6.86 9.64
N LYS A 61 8.06 6.82 9.83
CA LYS A 61 8.77 7.87 10.59
C LYS A 61 8.64 9.24 9.93
N THR A 62 8.93 9.30 8.63
CA THR A 62 8.74 10.53 7.85
C THR A 62 7.31 11.06 7.95
N VAL A 63 6.31 10.17 7.93
CA VAL A 63 4.90 10.55 8.10
C VAL A 63 4.65 11.11 9.51
N LEU A 64 5.09 10.43 10.58
CA LEU A 64 4.87 10.91 11.94
C LEU A 64 5.59 12.22 12.26
N ASP A 65 6.77 12.45 11.69
CA ASP A 65 7.54 13.67 11.91
C ASP A 65 6.81 14.91 11.35
N ILE A 66 5.96 14.72 10.34
CA ILE A 66 5.23 15.80 9.63
C ILE A 66 3.74 15.86 10.04
N ALA A 67 3.11 14.70 10.29
CA ALA A 67 1.70 14.54 10.65
C ALA A 67 1.55 13.58 11.86
N PRO A 68 1.92 14.03 13.08
CA PRO A 68 2.00 13.20 14.28
C PRO A 68 0.64 12.65 14.75
N GLU A 69 -0.46 13.21 14.26
CA GLU A 69 -1.83 12.73 14.50
C GLU A 69 -2.20 11.46 13.73
N THR A 70 -1.37 11.03 12.77
CA THR A 70 -1.55 9.77 12.03
C THR A 70 -1.44 8.58 12.97
N LYS A 71 -2.42 7.68 12.95
CA LYS A 71 -2.50 6.55 13.92
C LYS A 71 -2.26 5.18 13.30
N SER A 72 -2.09 5.08 11.99
CA SER A 72 -2.08 3.78 11.31
C SER A 72 -0.90 3.64 10.36
N THR A 73 -0.20 2.51 10.47
CA THR A 73 0.80 2.07 9.49
C THR A 73 0.14 1.28 8.36
N LEU A 74 -1.10 0.84 8.52
CA LEU A 74 -1.80 -0.06 7.59
C LEU A 74 -2.07 0.65 6.26
N VAL A 75 -1.79 -0.04 5.15
CA VAL A 75 -2.06 0.42 3.79
C VAL A 75 -3.05 -0.53 3.12
N VAL A 76 -4.11 0.04 2.55
CA VAL A 76 -5.13 -0.68 1.78
C VAL A 76 -5.24 -0.17 0.35
N ILE A 77 -5.80 -0.99 -0.52
CA ILE A 77 -6.15 -0.65 -1.91
C ILE A 77 -7.55 -1.15 -2.23
N ASP A 78 -8.37 -0.33 -2.88
CA ASP A 78 -9.71 -0.74 -3.29
C ASP A 78 -9.71 -1.44 -4.64
N GLU A 79 -10.77 -2.21 -4.88
CA GLU A 79 -11.03 -2.90 -6.15
C GLU A 79 -10.91 -1.97 -7.37
N ALA A 80 -11.43 -0.74 -7.29
CA ALA A 80 -11.30 0.25 -8.36
C ALA A 80 -9.84 0.58 -8.67
N MET A 81 -9.03 0.80 -7.64
CA MET A 81 -7.61 1.12 -7.80
C MET A 81 -6.79 -0.11 -8.25
N ILE A 82 -7.18 -1.32 -7.86
CA ILE A 82 -6.58 -2.56 -8.39
C ILE A 82 -6.84 -2.67 -9.89
N LYS A 83 -8.05 -2.38 -10.36
CA LYS A 83 -8.34 -2.35 -11.81
C LYS A 83 -7.48 -1.31 -12.53
N THR A 84 -7.36 -0.12 -11.97
CA THR A 84 -6.47 0.93 -12.49
C THR A 84 -5.02 0.46 -12.52
N ALA A 85 -4.54 -0.21 -11.47
CA ALA A 85 -3.20 -0.79 -11.43
C ALA A 85 -2.99 -1.80 -12.56
N ILE A 86 -3.93 -2.72 -12.76
CA ILE A 86 -3.85 -3.74 -13.83
C ILE A 86 -3.74 -3.05 -15.20
N GLN A 87 -4.48 -1.96 -15.42
CA GLN A 87 -4.45 -1.20 -16.68
C GLN A 87 -3.13 -0.46 -16.90
N ILE A 88 -2.54 0.12 -15.85
CA ILE A 88 -1.37 0.99 -15.98
C ILE A 88 -0.07 0.18 -15.95
N ILE A 89 0.07 -0.72 -14.98
CA ILE A 89 1.32 -1.44 -14.73
C ILE A 89 1.24 -2.93 -15.09
N GLY A 90 0.06 -3.44 -15.45
CA GLY A 90 -0.13 -4.85 -15.80
C GLY A 90 -0.43 -5.75 -14.60
N PHE A 91 -0.92 -6.96 -14.90
CA PHE A 91 -1.31 -7.95 -13.89
C PHE A 91 -0.15 -8.35 -12.98
N GLU A 92 1.00 -8.77 -13.54
CA GLU A 92 2.11 -9.28 -12.76
C GLU A 92 2.66 -8.24 -11.77
N GLN A 93 2.88 -7.00 -12.23
CA GLN A 93 3.33 -5.89 -11.39
C GLN A 93 2.28 -5.51 -10.34
N THR A 94 0.99 -5.58 -10.69
CA THR A 94 -0.09 -5.38 -9.71
C THR A 94 -0.03 -6.42 -8.59
N THR A 95 0.27 -7.69 -8.88
CA THR A 95 0.43 -8.73 -7.84
C THR A 95 1.63 -8.51 -6.93
N GLN A 96 2.55 -7.61 -7.30
CA GLN A 96 3.74 -7.27 -6.52
C GLN A 96 3.58 -5.99 -5.69
N LEU A 97 2.45 -5.28 -5.77
CA LEU A 97 2.22 -4.04 -5.03
C LEU A 97 2.46 -4.20 -3.52
N MET A 98 2.09 -5.34 -2.91
CA MET A 98 2.34 -5.61 -1.50
C MET A 98 3.82 -5.48 -1.12
N LYS A 99 4.71 -5.95 -2.00
CA LYS A 99 6.17 -5.86 -1.80
C LYS A 99 6.64 -4.40 -1.92
N LEU A 100 6.09 -3.65 -2.89
CA LEU A 100 6.43 -2.25 -3.12
C LEU A 100 6.07 -1.36 -1.93
N ILE A 101 4.90 -1.59 -1.30
CA ILE A 101 4.50 -0.88 -0.06
C ILE A 101 5.50 -1.07 1.08
N GLN A 102 6.08 -2.26 1.17
CA GLN A 102 7.00 -2.63 2.23
C GLN A 102 8.45 -2.20 1.90
N THR A 103 8.71 -1.68 0.71
CA THR A 103 10.08 -1.33 0.29
C THR A 103 10.47 0.02 0.89
N HIS A 104 11.72 0.15 1.28
CA HIS A 104 12.28 1.45 1.62
C HIS A 104 12.69 2.18 0.33
N ALA A 105 11.90 3.16 -0.08
CA ALA A 105 12.22 4.05 -1.18
C ALA A 105 12.18 5.51 -0.73
N GLU A 106 12.83 6.38 -1.51
CA GLU A 106 12.74 7.81 -1.30
C GLU A 106 11.29 8.26 -1.46
N SER A 107 10.81 8.99 -0.46
CA SER A 107 9.42 9.44 -0.41
C SER A 107 9.31 10.92 -0.18
N THR A 108 8.37 11.56 -0.87
CA THR A 108 7.93 12.92 -0.59
C THR A 108 6.60 12.87 0.16
N PHE A 109 6.43 13.72 1.17
CA PHE A 109 5.19 13.78 1.95
C PHE A 109 4.71 15.23 2.07
N ASN A 110 3.46 15.49 1.67
CA ASN A 110 2.85 16.84 1.70
C ASN A 110 1.68 16.94 2.70
N GLN A 111 1.93 16.67 3.99
CA GLN A 111 0.95 16.71 5.09
C GLN A 111 -0.17 15.65 5.02
N SER A 112 -0.66 15.29 3.83
CA SER A 112 -1.78 14.33 3.68
C SER A 112 -1.50 13.22 2.69
N VAL A 113 -0.49 13.37 1.82
CA VAL A 113 -0.18 12.36 0.80
C VAL A 113 1.30 12.02 0.82
N LEU A 114 1.58 10.72 0.93
CA LEU A 114 2.89 10.12 0.79
C LEU A 114 3.06 9.61 -0.63
N GLN A 115 4.14 10.05 -1.29
CA GLN A 115 4.48 9.63 -2.64
C GLN A 115 5.88 9.02 -2.63
N TYR A 116 6.05 7.91 -3.34
CA TYR A 116 7.37 7.32 -3.53
C TYR A 116 7.42 6.53 -4.83
N VAL A 117 8.62 6.47 -5.42
CA VAL A 117 8.89 5.75 -6.66
C VAL A 117 9.67 4.49 -6.35
N VAL A 118 9.14 3.33 -6.75
CA VAL A 118 9.84 2.04 -6.66
C VAL A 118 9.71 1.35 -8.01
N ASN A 119 10.83 0.89 -8.58
CA ASN A 119 10.85 0.14 -9.84
C ASN A 119 10.12 0.86 -11.01
N GLY A 120 10.26 2.18 -11.12
CA GLY A 120 9.57 2.98 -12.15
C GLY A 120 8.06 3.13 -11.93
N ILE A 121 7.56 2.83 -10.72
CA ILE A 121 6.15 2.97 -10.35
C ILE A 121 6.06 4.03 -9.25
N LEU A 122 5.36 5.13 -9.54
CA LEU A 122 4.98 6.14 -8.56
C LEU A 122 3.71 5.68 -7.84
N LEU A 123 3.84 5.44 -6.55
CA LEU A 123 2.73 5.14 -5.65
C LEU A 123 2.36 6.40 -4.87
N THR A 124 1.07 6.71 -4.83
CA THR A 124 0.50 7.82 -4.06
C THR A 124 -0.44 7.25 -3.01
N ILE A 125 -0.10 7.48 -1.75
CA ILE A 125 -0.83 7.00 -0.59
C ILE A 125 -1.39 8.19 0.17
N GLU A 126 -2.70 8.24 0.30
CA GLU A 126 -3.37 9.17 1.22
C GLU A 126 -3.21 8.65 2.65
N ILE A 127 -2.73 9.52 3.53
CA ILE A 127 -2.56 9.21 4.95
C ILE A 127 -3.86 9.56 5.67
N GLY A 128 -4.49 8.53 6.24
CA GLY A 128 -5.80 8.64 6.87
C GLY A 128 -5.74 8.38 8.39
N PRO A 129 -6.82 8.74 9.12
CA PRO A 129 -6.87 8.55 10.57
C PRO A 129 -6.89 7.07 10.98
N ASP A 130 -7.54 6.21 10.20
CA ASP A 130 -7.73 4.78 10.54
C ASP A 130 -6.90 3.85 9.64
N MET A 131 -6.76 4.19 8.36
CA MET A 131 -6.00 3.43 7.37
C MET A 131 -5.43 4.36 6.31
N ASN A 132 -4.24 4.05 5.84
CA ASN A 132 -3.65 4.68 4.67
C ASN A 132 -4.18 4.01 3.41
N ARG A 133 -4.37 4.77 2.34
CA ARG A 133 -5.05 4.29 1.14
C ARG A 133 -4.23 4.60 -0.10
N VAL A 134 -4.02 3.60 -0.95
CA VAL A 134 -3.46 3.85 -2.30
C VAL A 134 -4.53 4.57 -3.12
N VAL A 135 -4.24 5.81 -3.50
CA VAL A 135 -5.17 6.69 -4.24
C VAL A 135 -4.70 6.97 -5.67
N ALA A 136 -3.43 6.72 -5.98
CA ALA A 136 -2.97 6.71 -7.38
C ALA A 136 -1.75 5.80 -7.58
N ILE A 137 -1.68 5.24 -8.78
CA ILE A 137 -0.56 4.43 -9.28
C ILE A 137 -0.23 4.97 -10.66
N LYS A 138 1.05 5.26 -10.93
CA LYS A 138 1.51 5.72 -12.24
C LYS A 138 2.82 5.01 -12.60
N GLN A 139 2.98 4.68 -13.87
CA GLN A 139 4.28 4.35 -14.40
C GLN A 139 5.03 5.65 -14.68
N VAL A 140 6.31 5.71 -14.30
CA VAL A 140 7.20 6.85 -14.54
C VAL A 140 8.44 6.36 -15.26
N ASP A 141 8.90 7.13 -16.25
CA ASP A 141 10.17 6.88 -16.90
C ASP A 141 11.30 7.27 -15.94
N VAL A 142 12.22 6.33 -15.68
CA VAL A 142 13.41 6.51 -14.84
C VAL A 142 14.60 6.85 -15.73
#